data_AF-A0A5C3KGV4-F1
#
_entry.id   AF-A0A5C3KGV4-F1
#
_cell.length_a   1.000
_cell.length_b   1.000
_cell.length_c   1.000
_cell.angle_alpha   90.00
_cell.angle_beta   90.00
_cell.angle_gamma   90.00
#
_symmetry.space_group_name_H-M   'P 1'
#
loop_
_entity.id
_entity.type
_entity.pdbx_description
1 polymer ?
#
loop_
_entity_poly.entity_id
_entity_poly.type
_entity_poly.pdbx_seq_one_letter_code
_entity_poly.pdbx_strand_id
1 'polypeptide(L)'
;MASGFPPNDFIILSLGCSRVLDVKNCDTDDGTELILCPSKERTLDESLRNPWNNNQVFFIDEFGCLASKHSGHPIDIEEDRVVIRHRDPDDDYPFPIFSYNTETKEITVEVELEPESGEPDEDLRETYILTSIPKRNPRVNFASGSSAIVPPNGSFADQTTESSNRKFSQGEEAEVDDSLEWIRRVKIAENTEATNEKERKRRTWAILPLTSA
;
A
#
# COMPACT_ATOMS: atom_id res chain seq x y z
N MET A 1 -12.06 12.42 -10.97
CA MET A 1 -12.80 12.00 -9.76
C MET A 1 -12.62 10.50 -9.57
N ALA A 2 -12.49 10.05 -8.34
CA ALA A 2 -12.34 8.64 -8.04
C ALA A 2 -13.55 7.83 -8.51
N SER A 3 -13.32 6.59 -8.95
CA SER A 3 -14.36 5.74 -9.54
C SER A 3 -14.28 4.29 -9.10
N GLY A 4 -15.42 3.58 -9.13
CA GLY A 4 -15.50 2.15 -8.79
C GLY A 4 -15.52 1.80 -7.30
N PHE A 5 -15.26 2.77 -6.42
CA PHE A 5 -15.42 2.63 -4.96
C PHE A 5 -16.89 2.72 -4.53
N PRO A 6 -17.29 2.09 -3.42
CA PRO A 6 -18.63 2.25 -2.86
C PRO A 6 -18.83 3.68 -2.31
N PRO A 7 -20.08 4.15 -2.19
CA PRO A 7 -20.39 5.53 -1.82
C PRO A 7 -20.21 5.85 -0.31
N ASN A 8 -20.18 4.83 0.55
CA ASN A 8 -20.02 4.98 1.99
C ASN A 8 -18.58 4.62 2.40
N ASP A 9 -18.28 4.67 3.70
CA ASP A 9 -17.01 4.20 4.25
C ASP A 9 -16.69 2.75 3.87
N PHE A 10 -15.42 2.45 3.65
CA PHE A 10 -14.94 1.13 3.30
C PHE A 10 -13.54 0.84 3.85
N ILE A 11 -13.19 -0.46 3.88
CA ILE A 11 -11.84 -0.96 4.10
C ILE A 11 -11.25 -1.42 2.77
N ILE A 12 -9.97 -1.14 2.55
CA ILE A 12 -9.20 -1.65 1.41
C ILE A 12 -8.34 -2.83 1.87
N LEU A 13 -8.69 -4.05 1.44
CA LEU A 13 -7.99 -5.30 1.77
C LEU A 13 -7.06 -5.72 0.62
N SER A 14 -5.77 -5.88 0.89
CA SER A 14 -4.84 -6.53 -0.03
C SER A 14 -5.09 -8.04 -0.10
N LEU A 15 -5.42 -8.54 -1.29
CA LEU A 15 -5.65 -9.97 -1.50
C LEU A 15 -4.34 -10.77 -1.55
N GLY A 16 -3.23 -10.13 -1.92
CA GLY A 16 -1.92 -10.76 -1.99
C GLY A 16 -1.31 -11.11 -0.64
N CYS A 17 -1.66 -10.39 0.42
CA CYS A 17 -1.06 -10.57 1.74
C CYS A 17 -2.05 -10.57 2.92
N SER A 18 -3.37 -10.52 2.64
CA SER A 18 -4.45 -10.55 3.63
C SER A 18 -4.32 -9.48 4.73
N ARG A 19 -3.88 -8.28 4.34
CA ARG A 19 -3.73 -7.10 5.21
C ARG A 19 -4.54 -5.95 4.66
N VAL A 20 -4.98 -5.05 5.53
CA VAL A 20 -5.76 -3.88 5.16
C VAL A 20 -4.88 -2.64 5.10
N LEU A 21 -5.25 -1.69 4.24
CA LEU A 21 -4.64 -0.38 4.20
C LEU A 21 -4.86 0.33 5.55
N ASP A 22 -3.82 0.97 6.05
CA ASP A 22 -3.75 1.52 7.40
C ASP A 22 -2.88 2.78 7.38
N VAL A 23 -3.38 3.85 8.00
CA VAL A 23 -2.58 5.05 8.24
C VAL A 23 -1.61 4.79 9.37
N LYS A 24 -0.31 4.89 9.07
CA LYS A 24 0.77 4.50 9.98
C LYS A 24 0.63 5.20 11.33
N ASN A 25 0.74 4.41 12.39
CA ASN A 25 0.65 4.86 13.79
C ASN A 25 -0.65 5.59 14.17
N CYS A 26 -1.71 5.51 13.35
CA CYS A 26 -2.90 6.36 13.48
C CYS A 26 -2.56 7.87 13.47
N ASP A 27 -1.47 8.25 12.80
CA ASP A 27 -1.04 9.63 12.74
C ASP A 27 -1.95 10.44 11.81
N THR A 28 -2.03 11.75 12.05
CA THR A 28 -2.84 12.69 11.27
C THR A 28 -1.99 13.74 10.57
N ASP A 29 -0.68 13.75 10.81
CA ASP A 29 0.24 14.72 10.24
C ASP A 29 0.35 14.60 8.71
N ASP A 30 0.64 15.72 8.05
CA ASP A 30 0.87 15.77 6.60
C ASP A 30 2.06 14.88 6.21
N GLY A 31 1.95 14.19 5.06
CA GLY A 31 2.97 13.24 4.60
C GLY A 31 2.98 11.91 5.35
N THR A 32 2.02 11.65 6.24
CA THR A 32 1.91 10.36 6.95
C THR A 32 1.71 9.22 5.95
N GLU A 33 2.64 8.27 5.94
CA GLU A 33 2.64 7.12 5.04
C GLU A 33 1.47 6.15 5.32
N LEU A 34 0.88 5.63 4.24
CA LEU A 34 -0.04 4.50 4.28
C LEU A 34 0.74 3.19 4.19
N ILE A 35 0.32 2.23 5.00
CA ILE A 35 0.94 0.91 5.11
C ILE A 35 -0.14 -0.18 5.04
N LEU A 36 0.27 -1.44 4.98
CA LEU A 36 -0.63 -2.57 5.20
C LEU A 36 -0.41 -3.15 6.59
N CYS A 37 -1.50 -3.29 7.34
CA CYS A 37 -1.52 -3.89 8.67
C CYS A 37 -2.56 -5.02 8.73
N PRO A 38 -2.46 -5.94 9.71
CA PRO A 38 -3.58 -6.81 10.05
C PRO A 38 -4.83 -5.98 10.37
N SER A 39 -6.00 -6.50 10.01
CA SER A 39 -7.27 -5.86 10.37
C SER A 39 -7.38 -5.74 11.89
N LYS A 40 -7.59 -4.52 12.40
CA LYS A 40 -7.87 -4.24 13.81
C LYS A 40 -9.33 -4.52 14.15
N GLU A 41 -10.19 -4.56 13.14
CA GLU A 41 -11.62 -4.77 13.26
C GLU A 41 -12.05 -6.19 12.93
N ARG A 42 -13.15 -6.61 13.58
CA ARG A 42 -13.79 -7.93 13.38
C ARG A 42 -15.16 -7.85 12.72
N THR A 43 -15.68 -6.64 12.52
CA THR A 43 -16.99 -6.40 11.95
C THR A 43 -16.94 -5.30 10.89
N LEU A 44 -17.81 -5.41 9.89
CA LEU A 44 -18.06 -4.37 8.89
C LEU A 44 -19.28 -3.50 9.26
N ASP A 45 -19.97 -3.82 10.36
CA ASP A 45 -21.07 -3.01 10.87
C ASP A 45 -20.53 -1.76 11.56
N GLU A 46 -20.77 -0.59 10.95
CA GLU A 46 -20.30 0.71 11.42
C GLU A 46 -20.69 0.99 12.88
N SER A 47 -21.87 0.56 13.31
CA SER A 47 -22.38 0.82 14.67
C SER A 47 -21.68 -0.01 15.75
N LEU A 48 -21.03 -1.12 15.36
CA LEU A 48 -20.38 -2.07 16.26
C LEU A 48 -18.85 -1.96 16.25
N ARG A 49 -18.28 -1.13 15.37
CA ARG A 49 -16.82 -0.91 15.26
C ARG A 49 -16.29 -0.06 16.41
N ASN A 50 -15.00 -0.19 16.68
CA ASN A 50 -14.29 0.72 17.56
C ASN A 50 -13.78 1.94 16.75
N PRO A 51 -14.24 3.17 17.05
CA PRO A 51 -13.81 4.37 16.33
C PRO A 51 -12.29 4.61 16.35
N TRP A 52 -11.56 4.05 17.33
CA TRP A 52 -10.09 4.14 17.38
C TRP A 52 -9.38 3.39 16.24
N ASN A 53 -10.11 2.53 15.51
CA ASN A 53 -9.61 1.82 14.35
C ASN A 53 -9.98 2.50 13.02
N ASN A 54 -10.48 3.75 13.06
CA ASN A 54 -10.83 4.51 11.85
C ASN A 54 -9.62 4.82 10.97
N ASN A 55 -8.39 4.64 11.45
CA ASN A 55 -7.17 4.74 10.66
C ASN A 55 -7.06 3.63 9.58
N GLN A 56 -7.95 2.63 9.58
CA GLN A 56 -8.08 1.59 8.55
C GLN A 56 -9.33 1.79 7.66
N VAL A 57 -10.01 2.92 7.78
CA VAL A 57 -11.25 3.21 7.07
C VAL A 57 -11.03 4.39 6.13
N PHE A 58 -11.57 4.25 4.92
CA PHE A 58 -11.43 5.22 3.86
C PHE A 58 -12.80 5.51 3.24
N PHE A 59 -12.91 6.64 2.56
CA PHE A 59 -14.10 7.07 1.85
C PHE A 59 -13.70 7.90 0.62
N ILE A 60 -14.68 8.17 -0.25
CA ILE A 60 -14.51 9.18 -1.31
C ILE A 60 -15.14 10.47 -0.80
N ASP A 61 -14.34 11.53 -0.71
CA ASP A 61 -14.80 12.82 -0.18
C ASP A 61 -15.63 13.63 -1.19
N GLU A 62 -16.10 14.81 -0.78
CA GLU A 62 -16.93 15.69 -1.61
C GLU A 62 -16.24 16.22 -2.88
N PHE A 63 -14.91 16.15 -2.95
CA PHE A 63 -14.11 16.54 -4.12
C PHE A 63 -13.79 15.33 -5.02
N GLY A 64 -14.23 14.13 -4.63
CA GLY A 64 -13.97 12.90 -5.36
C GLY A 64 -12.55 12.35 -5.14
N CYS A 65 -11.89 12.71 -4.04
CA CYS A 65 -10.59 12.17 -3.63
C CYS A 65 -10.79 10.97 -2.71
N LEU A 66 -9.91 9.98 -2.80
CA LEU A 66 -9.80 8.94 -1.76
C LEU A 66 -9.27 9.61 -0.49
N ALA A 67 -9.93 9.41 0.65
CA ALA A 67 -9.58 10.08 1.91
C ALA A 67 -9.59 9.12 3.10
N SER A 68 -8.78 9.44 4.12
CA SER A 68 -8.78 8.71 5.39
C SER A 68 -9.94 9.18 6.26
N LYS A 69 -10.74 8.24 6.80
CA LYS A 69 -11.80 8.57 7.75
C LYS A 69 -11.27 9.13 9.08
N HIS A 70 -10.06 8.75 9.48
CA HIS A 70 -9.50 9.17 10.77
C HIS A 70 -9.13 10.66 10.78
N SER A 71 -8.44 11.12 9.73
CA SER A 71 -7.98 12.51 9.62
C SER A 71 -8.94 13.39 8.81
N GLY A 72 -9.75 12.80 7.92
CA GLY A 72 -10.57 13.53 6.95
C GLY A 72 -9.76 14.09 5.77
N HIS A 73 -8.47 13.74 5.67
CA HIS A 73 -7.58 14.26 4.64
C HIS A 73 -7.45 13.30 3.45
N PRO A 74 -7.28 13.84 2.21
CA PRO A 74 -7.10 13.04 1.02
C PRO A 74 -5.79 12.24 1.05
N ILE A 75 -5.79 11.19 0.25
CA ILE A 75 -4.62 10.34 -0.02
C ILE A 75 -3.91 10.89 -1.26
N ASP A 76 -2.60 10.99 -1.16
CA ASP A 76 -1.73 11.55 -2.18
C ASP A 76 -0.52 10.65 -2.44
N ILE A 77 0.26 11.00 -3.45
CA ILE A 77 1.49 10.32 -3.85
C ILE A 77 2.68 11.27 -3.65
N GLU A 78 3.64 10.84 -2.84
CA GLU A 78 4.91 11.54 -2.65
C GLU A 78 6.04 10.61 -3.09
N GLU A 79 6.69 10.93 -4.21
CA GLU A 79 7.66 10.06 -4.89
C GLU A 79 7.00 8.71 -5.29
N ASP A 80 7.31 7.63 -4.58
CA ASP A 80 6.68 6.31 -4.74
C ASP A 80 5.75 5.93 -3.58
N ARG A 81 5.63 6.81 -2.58
CA ARG A 81 4.92 6.57 -1.33
C ARG A 81 3.47 7.04 -1.44
N VAL A 82 2.58 6.27 -0.82
CA VAL A 82 1.19 6.68 -0.64
C VAL A 82 1.09 7.35 0.72
N VAL A 83 0.63 8.59 0.78
CA VAL A 83 0.63 9.41 2.00
C VAL A 83 -0.73 10.08 2.22
N ILE A 84 -0.95 10.57 3.44
CA ILE A 84 -1.98 11.57 3.71
C ILE A 84 -1.43 12.93 3.29
N ARG A 85 -2.26 13.73 2.62
CA ARG A 85 -1.93 15.12 2.29
C ARG A 85 -3.00 16.07 2.82
N HIS A 86 -2.59 17.08 3.58
CA HIS A 86 -3.46 18.15 4.03
C HIS A 86 -3.81 19.05 2.86
N ARG A 87 -5.06 19.50 2.78
CA ARG A 87 -5.44 20.53 1.80
C ARG A 87 -4.88 21.87 2.25
N ASP A 88 -3.94 22.40 1.50
CA ASP A 88 -3.48 23.77 1.65
C ASP A 88 -4.30 24.67 0.71
N PRO A 89 -4.96 25.73 1.21
CA PRO A 89 -5.71 26.66 0.36
C PRO A 89 -4.85 27.39 -0.67
N ASP A 90 -3.53 27.46 -0.48
CA ASP A 90 -2.59 28.11 -1.39
C ASP A 90 -1.93 27.12 -2.37
N ASP A 91 -2.18 25.81 -2.23
CA ASP A 91 -1.65 24.75 -3.10
C ASP A 91 -2.71 24.34 -4.13
N ASP A 92 -2.51 24.78 -5.37
CA ASP A 92 -3.37 24.45 -6.51
C ASP A 92 -3.00 23.09 -7.16
N TYR A 93 -2.07 22.31 -6.57
CA TYR A 93 -1.66 21.04 -7.15
C TYR A 93 -2.81 20.02 -7.15
N PRO A 94 -3.13 19.40 -8.29
CA PRO A 94 -4.23 18.45 -8.38
C PRO A 94 -3.93 17.15 -7.62
N PHE A 95 -4.89 16.71 -6.80
CA PHE A 95 -4.81 15.41 -6.15
C PHE A 95 -4.91 14.25 -7.15
N PRO A 96 -4.22 13.13 -6.90
CA PRO A 96 -4.30 11.95 -7.73
C PRO A 96 -5.71 11.34 -7.76
N ILE A 97 -6.06 10.79 -8.93
CA ILE A 97 -7.37 10.18 -9.15
C ILE A 97 -7.25 8.66 -8.95
N PHE A 98 -7.82 8.16 -7.86
CA PHE A 98 -7.88 6.72 -7.59
C PHE A 98 -9.09 6.08 -8.27
N SER A 99 -8.89 4.98 -8.99
CA SER A 99 -10.00 4.20 -9.56
C SER A 99 -9.86 2.73 -9.20
N TYR A 100 -10.96 2.09 -8.83
CA TYR A 100 -11.01 0.67 -8.52
C TYR A 100 -11.77 -0.10 -9.60
N ASN A 101 -11.10 -1.06 -10.23
CA ASN A 101 -11.73 -1.95 -11.20
C ASN A 101 -12.30 -3.18 -10.48
N THR A 102 -13.62 -3.34 -10.50
CA THR A 102 -14.30 -4.45 -9.81
C THR A 102 -14.08 -5.82 -10.47
N GLU A 103 -13.70 -5.86 -11.75
CA GLU A 103 -13.41 -7.10 -12.48
C GLU A 103 -11.97 -7.55 -12.24
N THR A 104 -10.99 -6.68 -12.49
CA THR A 104 -9.57 -7.01 -12.29
C THR A 104 -9.15 -6.98 -10.82
N LYS A 105 -9.94 -6.32 -9.96
CA LYS A 105 -9.64 -6.08 -8.54
C LYS A 105 -8.44 -5.15 -8.33
N GLU A 106 -8.06 -4.36 -9.32
CA GLU A 106 -6.91 -3.46 -9.24
C GLU A 106 -7.34 -2.04 -8.88
N ILE A 107 -6.45 -1.31 -8.21
CA ILE A 107 -6.61 0.12 -7.95
C ILE A 107 -5.57 0.84 -8.80
N THR A 108 -6.04 1.67 -9.75
CA THR A 108 -5.19 2.54 -10.56
C THR A 108 -5.16 3.94 -9.96
N VAL A 109 -4.05 4.64 -10.19
CA VAL A 109 -3.81 6.00 -9.69
C VAL A 109 -3.36 6.84 -10.87
N GLU A 110 -4.14 7.85 -11.23
CA GLU A 110 -3.78 8.81 -12.27
C GLU A 110 -3.19 10.05 -11.60
N VAL A 111 -1.97 10.41 -12.00
CA VAL A 111 -1.20 11.53 -11.45
C VAL A 111 -0.95 12.53 -12.57
N GLU A 112 -1.17 13.81 -12.28
CA GLU A 112 -0.83 14.91 -13.19
C GLU A 112 0.63 15.30 -12.96
N LEU A 113 1.41 15.34 -14.03
CA LEU A 113 2.82 15.68 -13.99
C LEU A 113 3.04 17.17 -14.27
N GLU A 114 4.05 17.76 -13.61
CA GLU A 114 4.52 19.08 -13.98
C GLU A 114 5.22 19.06 -15.35
N PRO A 115 4.97 20.06 -16.21
CA PRO A 115 5.70 20.27 -17.46
C PRO A 115 7.22 20.28 -17.26
N GLU A 116 7.95 19.34 -17.86
CA GLU A 116 9.40 19.51 -18.03
C GLU A 116 9.66 20.56 -19.12
N SER A 117 9.77 21.83 -18.72
CA SER A 117 10.33 22.94 -19.52
C SER A 117 9.58 23.36 -20.79
N GLY A 118 8.48 24.09 -20.61
CA GLY A 118 8.07 25.19 -21.50
C GLY A 118 7.52 24.85 -22.90
N GLU A 119 7.31 23.57 -23.22
CA GLU A 119 6.51 23.18 -24.37
C GLU A 119 5.01 23.22 -24.01
N PRO A 120 4.12 23.55 -24.96
CA PRO A 120 2.68 23.55 -24.71
C PRO A 120 2.18 22.12 -24.57
N ASP A 121 2.00 21.67 -23.33
CA ASP A 121 1.69 20.29 -22.99
C ASP A 121 0.27 19.86 -23.38
N GLU A 122 0.21 18.69 -24.02
CA GLU A 122 -0.97 17.84 -24.02
C GLU A 122 -1.00 17.11 -22.66
N ASP A 123 -2.10 17.25 -21.90
CA ASP A 123 -2.45 16.54 -20.65
C ASP A 123 -1.47 15.41 -20.24
N LEU A 124 -0.36 15.75 -19.57
CA LEU A 124 0.65 14.78 -19.11
C LEU A 124 0.14 14.07 -17.85
N ARG A 125 -0.77 13.13 -18.07
CA ARG A 125 -1.33 12.25 -17.05
C ARG A 125 -0.69 10.88 -17.16
N GLU A 126 -0.08 10.44 -16.06
CA GLU A 126 0.46 9.10 -15.96
C GLU A 126 -0.44 8.22 -15.10
N THR A 127 -0.65 6.98 -15.56
CA THR A 127 -1.44 5.99 -14.83
C THR A 127 -0.52 4.97 -14.20
N TYR A 128 -0.67 4.83 -12.90
CA TYR A 128 0.04 3.87 -12.06
C TYR A 128 -0.93 2.84 -11.49
N ILE A 129 -0.37 1.77 -10.92
CA ILE A 129 -1.10 0.75 -10.18
C ILE A 129 -0.64 0.69 -8.72
N LEU A 130 -1.59 0.64 -7.80
CA LEU A 130 -1.31 0.46 -6.38
C LEU A 130 -0.89 -0.99 -6.13
N THR A 131 0.27 -1.18 -5.51
CA THR A 131 0.83 -2.51 -5.25
C THR A 131 1.42 -2.64 -3.85
N SER A 132 1.32 -3.85 -3.29
CA SER A 132 1.99 -4.22 -2.04
C SER A 132 3.46 -4.57 -2.29
N ILE A 133 4.35 -4.10 -1.42
CA ILE A 133 5.77 -4.45 -1.47
C ILE A 133 5.99 -5.74 -0.65
N PRO A 134 6.40 -6.86 -1.28
CA PRO A 134 6.67 -8.09 -0.56
C PRO A 134 7.90 -7.88 0.33
N LYS A 135 7.88 -8.45 1.54
CA LYS A 135 9.04 -8.42 2.42
C LYS A 135 9.52 -9.84 2.65
N ARG A 136 10.79 -10.08 2.35
CA ARG A 136 11.42 -11.37 2.61
C ARG A 136 12.03 -11.40 4.01
N ASN A 137 11.90 -12.53 4.69
CA ASN A 137 12.68 -12.82 5.86
C ASN A 137 14.15 -13.02 5.46
N PRO A 138 15.10 -12.49 6.24
CA PRO A 138 16.51 -12.80 6.03
C PRO A 138 16.73 -14.31 6.13
N ARG A 139 17.57 -14.87 5.24
CA ARG A 139 17.92 -16.28 5.24
C ARG A 139 19.42 -16.46 5.41
N VAL A 140 19.83 -17.51 6.11
CA VAL A 140 21.22 -17.98 6.17
C VAL A 140 21.33 -19.23 5.32
N ASN A 141 22.34 -19.27 4.45
CA ASN A 141 22.68 -20.44 3.65
C ASN A 141 23.83 -21.19 4.33
N PHE A 142 23.68 -22.50 4.50
CA PHE A 142 24.71 -23.37 5.06
C PHE A 142 25.59 -23.94 3.94
N ALA A 143 26.83 -24.31 4.27
CA ALA A 143 27.75 -24.93 3.32
C ALA A 143 27.21 -26.25 2.70
N SER A 144 26.25 -26.89 3.37
CA SER A 144 25.49 -28.04 2.87
C SER A 144 24.51 -27.72 1.74
N GLY A 145 24.30 -26.44 1.40
CA GLY A 145 23.32 -25.98 0.42
C GLY A 145 21.90 -25.80 0.95
N SER A 146 21.67 -26.01 2.26
CA SER A 146 20.38 -25.74 2.90
C SER A 146 20.25 -24.26 3.30
N SER A 147 19.02 -23.74 3.39
CA SER A 147 18.72 -22.38 3.85
C SER A 147 17.78 -22.38 5.05
N ALA A 148 18.02 -21.53 6.05
CA ALA A 148 17.11 -21.31 7.18
C ALA A 148 16.71 -19.82 7.32
N ILE A 149 15.47 -19.59 7.77
CA ILE A 149 14.92 -18.26 8.07
C ILE A 149 15.52 -17.74 9.38
N VAL A 150 15.93 -16.47 9.38
CA VAL A 150 16.43 -15.78 10.57
C VAL A 150 15.25 -15.09 11.28
N PRO A 151 15.06 -15.31 12.59
CA PRO A 151 14.00 -14.62 13.33
C PRO A 151 14.24 -13.09 13.40
N PRO A 152 13.18 -12.25 13.34
CA PRO A 152 13.28 -10.80 13.21
C PRO A 152 14.09 -10.08 14.30
N ASN A 153 14.14 -10.64 15.51
CA ASN A 153 14.77 -10.03 16.68
C ASN A 153 16.13 -10.63 17.04
N GLY A 154 16.70 -11.48 16.17
CA GLY A 154 18.06 -12.00 16.31
C GLY A 154 18.35 -12.83 17.57
N SER A 155 18.38 -14.15 17.43
CA SER A 155 19.50 -14.95 17.95
C SER A 155 19.50 -16.31 17.27
N PHE A 156 20.59 -16.64 16.59
CA PHE A 156 20.98 -18.04 16.34
C PHE A 156 22.15 -18.43 17.28
N ALA A 157 22.25 -17.73 18.42
CA ALA A 157 23.47 -17.37 19.17
C ALA A 157 24.46 -16.55 18.31
N ASP A 158 25.21 -15.64 18.92
CA ASP A 158 26.09 -14.70 18.25
C ASP A 158 27.04 -15.43 17.29
N GLN A 159 26.81 -15.23 16.00
CA GLN A 159 27.52 -15.68 14.80
C GLN A 159 28.89 -16.33 15.09
N THR A 160 28.94 -17.63 15.42
CA THR A 160 30.22 -18.26 15.74
C THR A 160 31.10 -18.33 14.49
N THR A 161 32.12 -17.48 14.52
CA THR A 161 33.37 -17.53 13.75
C THR A 161 33.25 -17.40 12.23
N GLU A 162 33.51 -16.16 11.81
CA GLU A 162 34.16 -15.75 10.55
C GLU A 162 33.57 -16.21 9.20
N SER A 163 33.34 -15.22 8.34
CA SER A 163 33.37 -15.34 6.88
C SER A 163 32.23 -16.11 6.17
N SER A 164 30.98 -15.73 6.42
CA SER A 164 29.88 -16.08 5.50
C SER A 164 29.61 -14.94 4.52
N ASN A 165 30.17 -15.05 3.31
CA ASN A 165 29.88 -14.20 2.16
C ASN A 165 28.39 -14.29 1.81
N ARG A 166 27.61 -13.26 2.17
CA ARG A 166 26.19 -13.14 1.82
C ARG A 166 26.06 -12.85 0.32
N LYS A 167 25.85 -13.88 -0.49
CA LYS A 167 25.37 -13.72 -1.88
C LYS A 167 23.85 -13.90 -1.88
N PHE A 168 23.12 -12.79 -1.99
CA PHE A 168 21.69 -12.81 -2.31
C PHE A 168 21.55 -12.99 -3.82
N SER A 169 20.76 -13.98 -4.26
CA SER A 169 20.55 -14.22 -5.69
C SER A 169 19.37 -13.37 -6.17
N GLN A 170 19.66 -12.27 -6.84
CA GLN A 170 18.74 -11.14 -7.04
C GLN A 170 17.57 -11.37 -8.03
N GLY A 171 17.46 -12.54 -8.68
CA GLY A 171 16.55 -12.73 -9.83
C GLY A 171 15.11 -13.19 -9.53
N GLU A 172 14.93 -14.18 -8.63
CA GLU A 172 13.60 -14.72 -8.26
C GLU A 172 13.22 -14.39 -6.80
N GLU A 173 14.18 -13.88 -6.03
CA GLU A 173 14.05 -13.70 -4.59
C GLU A 173 13.24 -12.46 -4.18
N ALA A 174 13.03 -11.52 -5.11
CA ALA A 174 12.29 -10.28 -4.87
C ALA A 174 10.76 -10.47 -4.79
N GLU A 175 10.25 -11.66 -5.13
CA GLU A 175 8.80 -11.91 -5.20
C GLU A 175 8.21 -12.62 -3.98
N VAL A 176 9.04 -13.09 -3.06
CA VAL A 176 8.61 -13.91 -1.92
C VAL A 176 8.34 -13.02 -0.71
N ASP A 177 7.07 -12.93 -0.33
CA ASP A 177 6.66 -12.36 0.95
C ASP A 177 6.56 -13.46 2.01
N ASP A 178 7.68 -13.79 2.65
CA ASP A 178 7.74 -14.74 3.76
C ASP A 178 8.05 -14.06 5.10
N SER A 179 8.07 -12.72 5.16
CA SER A 179 8.42 -11.97 6.38
C SER A 179 7.40 -12.15 7.50
N LEU A 180 7.89 -12.35 8.73
CA LEU A 180 7.05 -12.41 9.93
C LEU A 180 6.58 -11.04 10.43
N GLU A 181 7.04 -9.95 9.80
CA GLU A 181 6.62 -8.62 10.20
C GLU A 181 5.13 -8.40 9.93
N TRP A 182 4.48 -7.64 10.79
CA TRP A 182 3.05 -7.37 10.65
C TRP A 182 2.77 -6.30 9.60
N ILE A 183 3.72 -5.39 9.40
CA ILE A 183 3.57 -4.25 8.50
C ILE A 183 4.12 -4.60 7.11
N ARG A 184 3.45 -4.14 6.06
CA ARG A 184 4.01 -4.04 4.69
C ARG A 184 3.89 -2.61 4.20
N ARG A 185 4.79 -2.23 3.30
CA ARG A 185 4.67 -0.96 2.58
C ARG A 185 3.80 -1.15 1.36
N VAL A 186 3.10 -0.10 0.97
CA VAL A 186 2.47 0.02 -0.35
C VAL A 186 3.26 1.03 -1.17
N LYS A 187 3.14 0.94 -2.48
CA LYS A 187 3.63 1.95 -3.42
C LYS A 187 2.77 1.97 -4.66
N ILE A 188 2.97 3.01 -5.46
CA ILE A 188 2.55 3.00 -6.86
C ILE A 188 3.64 2.39 -7.74
N ALA A 189 3.25 1.76 -8.83
CA ALA A 189 4.14 1.20 -9.84
C ALA A 189 3.57 1.48 -11.23
N GLU A 190 4.41 1.45 -12.26
CA GLU A 190 3.95 1.60 -13.65
C GLU A 190 2.82 0.60 -13.96
N ASN A 191 1.79 1.08 -14.66
CA ASN A 191 0.66 0.26 -15.05
C ASN A 191 1.00 -0.63 -16.26
N THR A 192 1.84 -1.65 -16.03
CA THR A 192 2.17 -2.68 -17.01
C THR A 192 1.36 -3.95 -16.76
N GLU A 193 1.25 -4.85 -17.73
CA GLU A 193 0.65 -6.16 -17.47
C GLU A 193 1.48 -6.96 -16.45
N ALA A 194 0.80 -7.65 -15.52
CA ALA A 194 1.48 -8.48 -14.54
C ALA A 194 2.20 -9.65 -15.25
N THR A 195 3.49 -9.80 -14.98
CA THR A 195 4.34 -10.82 -15.62
C THR A 195 4.08 -12.22 -15.07
N ASN A 196 3.52 -12.31 -13.86
CA ASN A 196 3.22 -13.58 -13.20
C ASN A 196 2.09 -13.46 -12.16
N GLU A 197 1.63 -14.62 -11.69
CA GLU A 197 0.51 -14.73 -10.74
C GLU A 197 0.79 -14.06 -9.39
N LYS A 198 2.03 -14.11 -8.91
CA LYS A 198 2.37 -13.49 -7.62
C LYS A 198 2.29 -11.97 -7.74
N GLU A 199 2.80 -11.42 -8.84
CA GLU A 199 2.68 -10.00 -9.15
C GLU A 199 1.22 -9.56 -9.25
N ARG A 200 0.39 -10.31 -9.98
CA ARG A 200 -1.05 -10.06 -10.06
C ARG A 200 -1.70 -10.03 -8.68
N LYS A 201 -1.39 -11.01 -7.81
CA LYS A 201 -1.92 -11.04 -6.43
C LYS A 201 -1.52 -9.81 -5.60
N ARG A 202 -0.31 -9.27 -5.78
CA ARG A 202 0.15 -8.06 -5.06
C ARG A 202 -0.58 -6.78 -5.45
N ARG A 203 -1.17 -6.78 -6.64
CA ARG A 203 -1.91 -5.66 -7.26
C ARG A 203 -3.43 -5.78 -7.08
N THR A 204 -3.92 -6.87 -6.51
CA THR A 204 -5.36 -7.10 -6.32
C THR A 204 -5.83 -6.77 -4.90
N TRP A 205 -7.01 -6.17 -4.85
CA TRP A 205 -7.61 -5.56 -3.69
C TRP A 205 -9.09 -5.94 -3.58
N ALA A 206 -9.58 -6.10 -2.36
CA ALA A 206 -11.01 -6.16 -2.09
C ALA A 206 -11.42 -4.89 -1.36
N ILE A 207 -12.40 -4.19 -1.91
CA ILE A 207 -13.05 -3.05 -1.26
C ILE A 207 -14.23 -3.60 -0.46
N LEU A 208 -14.18 -3.44 0.86
CA LEU A 208 -15.15 -3.97 1.81
C LEU A 208 -15.99 -2.80 2.35
N PRO A 209 -17.21 -2.56 1.82
CA PRO A 209 -18.07 -1.50 2.30
C PRO A 209 -18.46 -1.74 3.77
N LEU A 210 -18.48 -0.67 4.56
CA LEU A 210 -19.08 -0.70 5.88
C LEU A 210 -20.60 -0.62 5.74
N THR A 211 -21.29 -1.44 6.51
CA THR A 211 -22.76 -1.49 6.53
C THR A 211 -23.25 -0.73 7.74
N SER A 212 -24.24 0.15 7.56
CA SER A 212 -25.06 0.65 8.66
C SER A 212 -26.22 -0.32 8.85
N ALA A 213 -26.47 -0.73 10.10
CA ALA A 213 -27.62 -1.56 10.47
C ALA A 213 -28.96 -0.89 10.16
#